data_AF-A0A954ENK9-F1
#
_entry.id   AF-A0A954ENK9-F1
#
_cell.length_a   1.000
_cell.length_b   1.000
_cell.length_c   1.000
_cell.angle_alpha   90.00
_cell.angle_beta   90.00
_cell.angle_gamma   90.00
#
_symmetry.space_group_name_H-M   'P 1'
#
loop_
_entity.id
_entity.type
_entity.pdbx_description
1 polymer ?
#
loop_
_entity_poly.entity_id
_entity_poly.type
_entity_poly.pdbx_seq_one_letter_code
_entity_poly.pdbx_strand_id
1 'polypeptide(L)'
;MPLVLAGEPDPKDPFLRDPDSVAKTEAEMKPYKQRLRDTEVAFEMLPIPGGVFTMGSPDTEEGRNDDEGPQHQVKIEPFWMGKYEITWEEYDTWRMNLDIQRRELLGRPADKIDELADGVTRPTKEYTDMTFGMGHDGFPVICMTQLSAKMYCEWLSKKTGQYYRLPTEAEWEYACRAGTQTSYCFGADPSLLGEYAWYNLNSENQTQSVARLKPNAFGLYDMHGNLWEWCLDWFQSELPGGRDPSGPAQGEQR
;
A
#
# COMPACT_ATOMS: atom_id res chain seq x y z
N MET A 1 42.99 0.19 -2.29
CA MET A 1 41.85 -0.68 -2.59
C MET A 1 41.26 -0.22 -3.92
N PRO A 2 41.23 -1.06 -4.95
CA PRO A 2 40.59 -0.68 -6.20
C PRO A 2 39.07 -0.58 -5.97
N LEU A 3 38.49 0.54 -6.39
CA LEU A 3 37.07 0.79 -6.43
C LEU A 3 36.44 -0.26 -7.36
N VAL A 4 35.73 -1.24 -6.80
CA VAL A 4 34.97 -2.20 -7.60
C VAL A 4 33.77 -1.42 -8.16
N LEU A 5 33.80 -1.13 -9.46
CA LEU A 5 32.64 -0.62 -10.19
C LEU A 5 31.50 -1.64 -10.06
N ALA A 6 30.29 -1.17 -9.77
CA ALA A 6 29.11 -2.03 -9.61
C ALA A 6 28.92 -2.98 -10.80
N GLY A 7 28.61 -4.24 -10.48
CA GLY A 7 28.30 -5.27 -11.45
C GLY A 7 26.89 -5.11 -12.03
N GLU A 8 26.62 -5.80 -13.14
CA GLU A 8 25.24 -6.08 -13.55
C GLU A 8 24.54 -6.91 -12.45
N PRO A 9 23.23 -6.72 -12.24
CA PRO A 9 22.47 -7.53 -11.30
C PRO A 9 22.58 -9.01 -11.66
N ASP A 10 22.64 -9.89 -10.66
CA ASP A 10 22.57 -11.34 -10.91
C ASP A 10 21.19 -11.67 -11.53
N PRO A 11 21.13 -12.14 -12.79
CA PRO A 11 19.87 -12.47 -13.44
C PRO A 11 19.14 -13.64 -12.77
N LYS A 12 19.78 -14.34 -11.83
CA LYS A 12 19.22 -15.43 -11.04
C LYS A 12 18.88 -15.03 -9.60
N ASP A 13 18.99 -13.76 -9.24
CA ASP A 13 18.63 -13.29 -7.91
C ASP A 13 17.14 -13.57 -7.64
N PRO A 14 16.81 -14.53 -6.77
CA PRO A 14 15.42 -14.95 -6.58
C PRO A 14 14.60 -13.89 -5.82
N PHE A 15 15.25 -12.89 -5.24
CA PHE A 15 14.62 -11.82 -4.48
C PHE A 15 14.54 -10.52 -5.26
N LEU A 16 15.06 -10.48 -6.49
CA LEU A 16 14.94 -9.30 -7.32
C LEU A 16 13.48 -9.09 -7.74
N ARG A 17 12.84 -10.08 -8.36
CA ARG A 17 11.47 -9.95 -8.85
C ARG A 17 10.74 -11.27 -8.71
N ASP A 18 9.67 -11.28 -7.93
CA ASP A 18 8.81 -12.46 -7.85
C ASP A 18 8.22 -12.77 -9.24
N PRO A 19 8.36 -13.99 -9.79
CA PRO A 19 7.82 -14.33 -11.10
C PRO A 19 6.30 -14.15 -11.24
N ASP A 20 5.54 -14.34 -10.16
CA ASP A 20 4.08 -14.22 -10.15
C ASP A 20 3.61 -12.74 -10.10
N SER A 21 4.54 -11.80 -9.92
CA SER A 21 4.28 -10.35 -10.07
C SER A 21 4.25 -9.88 -11.54
N VAL A 22 4.38 -10.80 -12.50
CA VAL A 22 4.37 -10.50 -13.94
C VAL A 22 3.17 -11.16 -14.61
N ALA A 23 2.30 -10.36 -15.20
CA ALA A 23 1.19 -10.84 -16.01
C ALA A 23 1.01 -9.95 -17.25
N LYS A 24 0.55 -10.53 -18.36
CA LYS A 24 0.15 -9.79 -19.57
C LYS A 24 -1.36 -9.61 -19.65
N THR A 25 -2.10 -10.44 -18.94
CA THR A 25 -3.57 -10.44 -18.90
C THR A 25 -4.07 -10.63 -17.47
N GLU A 26 -5.29 -10.21 -17.19
CA GLU A 26 -5.94 -10.39 -15.89
C GLU A 26 -5.95 -11.85 -15.42
N ALA A 27 -6.25 -12.78 -16.33
CA ALA A 27 -6.33 -14.21 -16.01
C ALA A 27 -4.97 -14.83 -15.62
N GLU A 28 -3.86 -14.16 -15.97
CA GLU A 28 -2.51 -14.58 -15.59
C GLU A 28 -2.09 -13.99 -14.23
N MET A 29 -2.81 -12.99 -13.72
CA MET A 29 -2.47 -12.34 -12.46
C MET A 29 -2.66 -13.30 -11.29
N LYS A 30 -1.66 -13.34 -10.41
CA LYS A 30 -1.67 -14.18 -9.21
C LYS A 30 -1.27 -13.37 -7.99
N PRO A 31 -1.68 -13.80 -6.79
CA PRO A 31 -1.05 -13.34 -5.56
C PRO A 31 0.45 -13.62 -5.62
N TYR A 32 1.27 -12.71 -5.11
CA TYR A 32 2.71 -12.94 -4.98
C TYR A 32 3.22 -12.45 -3.64
N LYS A 33 4.40 -12.95 -3.24
CA LYS A 33 5.07 -12.59 -1.99
C LYS A 33 6.50 -12.16 -2.27
N GLN A 34 6.69 -10.86 -2.38
CA GLN A 34 8.00 -10.29 -2.69
C GLN A 34 8.81 -10.13 -1.41
N ARG A 35 9.91 -10.88 -1.33
CA ARG A 35 10.92 -10.68 -0.29
C ARG A 35 11.87 -9.55 -0.69
N LEU A 36 12.15 -8.65 0.24
CA LEU A 36 13.09 -7.56 0.05
C LEU A 36 14.53 -8.10 0.12
N ARG A 37 15.30 -7.85 -0.93
CA ARG A 37 16.69 -8.31 -1.07
C ARG A 37 17.53 -7.98 0.16
N ASP A 38 18.43 -8.90 0.52
CA ASP A 38 19.32 -8.81 1.69
C ASP A 38 18.59 -8.78 3.06
N THR A 39 17.26 -8.89 3.08
CA THR A 39 16.47 -8.94 4.31
C THR A 39 15.61 -10.21 4.37
N GLU A 40 14.98 -10.47 5.52
CA GLU A 40 13.94 -11.50 5.67
C GLU A 40 12.52 -10.92 5.54
N VAL A 41 12.41 -9.61 5.35
CA VAL A 41 11.14 -8.89 5.26
C VAL A 41 10.52 -9.16 3.89
N ALA A 42 9.21 -9.41 3.86
CA ALA A 42 8.47 -9.66 2.64
C ALA A 42 7.05 -9.13 2.76
N PHE A 43 6.51 -8.66 1.65
CA PHE A 43 5.14 -8.15 1.54
C PHE A 43 4.34 -9.00 0.56
N GLU A 44 3.02 -9.00 0.71
CA GLU A 44 2.08 -9.76 -0.11
C GLU A 44 1.20 -8.81 -0.93
N MET A 45 1.03 -9.14 -2.20
CA MET A 45 0.23 -8.35 -3.14
C MET A 45 -0.84 -9.25 -3.75
N LEU A 46 -2.09 -8.79 -3.75
CA LEU A 46 -3.24 -9.53 -4.27
C LEU A 46 -3.71 -8.94 -5.60
N PRO A 47 -4.06 -9.78 -6.58
CA PRO A 47 -4.64 -9.31 -7.82
C PRO A 47 -6.09 -8.87 -7.57
N ILE A 48 -6.39 -7.63 -7.94
CA ILE A 48 -7.71 -7.03 -7.88
C ILE A 48 -8.31 -7.09 -9.29
N PRO A 49 -9.43 -7.79 -9.49
CA PRO A 49 -10.03 -7.95 -10.80
C PRO A 49 -10.55 -6.61 -11.33
N GLY A 50 -10.46 -6.41 -12.63
CA GLY A 50 -10.98 -5.21 -13.27
C GLY A 50 -12.51 -5.21 -13.26
N GLY A 51 -13.13 -4.04 -13.26
CA GLY A 51 -14.57 -3.95 -13.14
C GLY A 51 -15.13 -2.56 -13.35
N VAL A 52 -16.46 -2.46 -13.24
CA VAL A 52 -17.17 -1.19 -13.15
C VAL A 52 -17.92 -1.20 -11.82
N PHE A 53 -17.80 -0.11 -11.06
CA PHE A 53 -18.49 0.04 -9.78
C PHE A 53 -19.09 1.44 -9.64
N THR A 54 -20.00 1.56 -8.69
CA THR A 54 -20.56 2.84 -8.27
C THR A 54 -19.68 3.42 -7.18
N MET A 55 -18.98 4.51 -7.48
CA MET A 55 -18.16 5.26 -6.51
C MET A 55 -19.03 6.30 -5.79
N GLY A 56 -18.76 6.51 -4.51
CA GLY A 56 -19.52 7.40 -3.63
C GLY A 56 -20.71 6.71 -2.93
N SER A 57 -21.35 7.43 -2.01
CA SER A 57 -22.44 6.92 -1.17
C SER A 57 -23.82 7.42 -1.61
N PRO A 58 -24.89 6.63 -1.43
CA PRO A 58 -26.26 7.07 -1.71
C PRO A 58 -26.67 8.24 -0.80
N ASP A 59 -27.50 9.17 -1.30
CA ASP A 59 -28.00 10.32 -0.52
C ASP A 59 -28.72 9.95 0.79
N THR A 60 -29.18 8.69 0.88
CA THR A 60 -29.90 8.15 2.05
C THR A 60 -29.00 7.39 3.03
N GLU A 61 -27.70 7.28 2.77
CA GLU A 61 -26.76 6.56 3.64
C GLU A 61 -26.56 7.32 4.97
N GLU A 62 -26.70 6.60 6.08
CA GLU A 62 -26.50 7.17 7.41
C GLU A 62 -25.01 7.48 7.62
N GLY A 63 -24.70 8.72 8.02
CA GLY A 63 -23.31 9.15 8.26
C GLY A 63 -22.57 9.65 7.02
N ARG A 64 -23.21 9.66 5.84
CA ARG A 64 -22.68 10.25 4.60
C ARG A 64 -22.33 11.74 4.78
N ASN A 65 -21.18 12.16 4.27
CA ASN A 65 -20.78 13.55 4.10
C ASN A 65 -21.17 14.11 2.72
N ASP A 66 -21.13 15.44 2.58
CA ASP A 66 -21.59 16.14 1.37
C ASP A 66 -20.73 15.84 0.13
N ASP A 67 -19.44 15.55 0.32
CA ASP A 67 -18.42 15.27 -0.70
C ASP A 67 -18.39 13.82 -1.19
N GLU A 68 -19.20 12.93 -0.61
CA GLU A 68 -19.26 11.52 -1.01
C GLU A 68 -20.19 11.26 -2.21
N GLY A 69 -20.63 12.31 -2.91
CA GLY A 69 -21.53 12.18 -4.06
C GLY A 69 -21.37 13.29 -5.10
N PRO A 70 -22.15 13.22 -6.19
CA PRO A 70 -23.13 12.18 -6.49
C PRO A 70 -22.47 10.84 -6.85
N GLN A 71 -23.22 9.76 -6.63
CA GLN A 71 -22.81 8.44 -7.10
C GLN A 71 -22.64 8.40 -8.62
N HIS A 72 -21.56 7.80 -9.09
CA HIS A 72 -21.26 7.70 -10.51
C HIS A 72 -20.50 6.41 -10.83
N GLN A 73 -20.55 5.99 -12.10
CA GLN A 73 -19.87 4.77 -12.54
C GLN A 73 -18.40 5.06 -12.83
N VAL A 74 -17.53 4.23 -12.26
CA VAL A 74 -16.09 4.23 -12.52
C VAL A 74 -15.68 2.87 -13.03
N LYS A 75 -14.88 2.85 -14.10
CA LYS A 75 -14.23 1.65 -14.60
C LYS A 75 -12.81 1.58 -14.08
N ILE A 76 -12.47 0.48 -13.42
CA ILE A 76 -11.14 0.16 -12.91
C ILE A 76 -10.56 -1.00 -13.71
N GLU A 77 -9.36 -0.81 -14.25
CA GLU A 77 -8.57 -1.89 -14.87
C GLU A 77 -7.95 -2.80 -13.80
N PRO A 78 -7.67 -4.07 -14.10
CA PRO A 78 -7.09 -4.98 -13.13
C PRO A 78 -5.68 -4.55 -12.70
N PHE A 79 -5.38 -4.68 -11.41
CA PHE A 79 -4.12 -4.25 -10.79
C PHE A 79 -3.79 -5.08 -9.56
N TRP A 80 -2.61 -4.92 -8.97
CA TRP A 80 -2.27 -5.52 -7.68
C TRP A 80 -2.34 -4.50 -6.56
N MET A 81 -2.86 -4.92 -5.39
CA MET A 81 -2.88 -4.11 -4.17
C MET A 81 -2.18 -4.84 -3.02
N GLY A 82 -1.55 -4.08 -2.13
CA GLY A 82 -0.98 -4.61 -0.89
C GLY A 82 -2.08 -5.30 -0.07
N LYS A 83 -1.81 -6.52 0.39
CA LYS A 83 -2.77 -7.30 1.18
C LYS A 83 -3.10 -6.66 2.54
N TYR A 84 -2.12 -5.92 3.06
CA TYR A 84 -2.13 -5.25 4.35
C TYR A 84 -1.63 -3.82 4.16
N GLU A 85 -1.88 -2.98 5.15
CA GLU A 85 -1.12 -1.74 5.35
C GLU A 85 0.39 -2.05 5.42
N ILE A 86 1.23 -1.14 4.92
CA ILE A 86 2.69 -1.30 5.00
C ILE A 86 3.10 -1.33 6.48
N THR A 87 3.89 -2.33 6.87
CA THR A 87 4.33 -2.47 8.26
C THR A 87 5.61 -1.70 8.56
N TRP A 88 5.92 -1.53 9.85
CA TRP A 88 7.18 -0.93 10.27
C TRP A 88 8.40 -1.69 9.73
N GLU A 89 8.40 -3.02 9.68
CA GLU A 89 9.56 -3.79 9.18
C GLU A 89 9.83 -3.54 7.70
N GLU A 90 8.75 -3.42 6.91
CA GLU A 90 8.82 -3.08 5.49
C GLU A 90 9.36 -1.68 5.27
N TYR A 91 8.86 -0.71 6.04
CA TYR A 91 9.25 0.69 5.91
C TYR A 91 10.65 0.97 6.46
N ASP A 92 11.00 0.38 7.60
CA ASP A 92 12.31 0.50 8.25
C ASP A 92 13.44 0.01 7.37
N THR A 93 13.18 -1.03 6.58
CA THR A 93 14.11 -1.53 5.58
C THR A 93 14.65 -0.39 4.70
N TRP A 94 13.76 0.50 4.27
CA TRP A 94 14.09 1.68 3.49
C TRP A 94 14.57 2.85 4.35
N ARG A 95 13.74 3.31 5.30
CA ARG A 95 13.99 4.59 6.00
C ARG A 95 15.23 4.56 6.90
N MET A 96 15.59 3.40 7.43
CA MET A 96 16.76 3.23 8.29
C MET A 96 17.98 2.65 7.56
N ASN A 97 17.92 2.50 6.23
CA ASN A 97 18.97 1.87 5.43
C ASN A 97 19.29 0.43 5.89
N LEU A 98 18.30 -0.34 6.35
CA LEU A 98 18.59 -1.71 6.81
C LEU A 98 18.98 -2.63 5.65
N ASP A 99 18.45 -2.38 4.44
CA ASP A 99 18.88 -3.04 3.21
C ASP A 99 20.39 -2.86 2.97
N ILE A 100 20.88 -1.62 3.07
CA ILE A 100 22.30 -1.27 2.91
C ILE A 100 23.15 -1.90 4.01
N GLN A 101 22.76 -1.74 5.28
CA GLN A 101 23.52 -2.27 6.41
C GLN A 101 23.62 -3.81 6.36
N ARG A 102 22.54 -4.50 5.97
CA ARG A 102 22.56 -5.96 5.82
C ARG A 102 23.42 -6.40 4.64
N ARG A 103 23.32 -5.72 3.49
CA ARG A 103 24.18 -5.96 2.32
C ARG A 103 25.67 -5.86 2.70
N GLU A 104 26.04 -4.82 3.45
CA GLU A 104 27.41 -4.63 3.96
C GLU A 104 27.84 -5.76 4.91
N LEU A 105 26.98 -6.14 5.85
CA LEU A 105 27.23 -7.24 6.78
C LEU A 105 27.44 -8.58 6.06
N LEU A 106 26.67 -8.83 4.99
CA LEU A 106 26.80 -10.01 4.13
C LEU A 106 28.03 -9.96 3.22
N GLY A 107 28.75 -8.83 3.16
CA GLY A 107 29.90 -8.65 2.29
C GLY A 107 29.56 -8.63 0.80
N ARG A 108 28.28 -8.39 0.45
CA ARG A 108 27.84 -8.33 -0.94
C ARG A 108 28.14 -6.93 -1.51
N PRO A 109 28.87 -6.81 -2.63
CA PRO A 109 29.05 -5.52 -3.27
C PRO A 109 27.72 -5.02 -3.85
N ALA A 110 27.53 -3.69 -3.87
CA ALA A 110 26.40 -3.07 -4.53
C ALA A 110 26.46 -3.33 -6.05
N ASP A 111 25.33 -3.65 -6.66
CA ASP A 111 25.15 -3.71 -8.11
C ASP A 111 24.34 -2.50 -8.64
N LYS A 112 24.04 -2.47 -9.94
CA LYS A 112 23.29 -1.35 -10.53
C LYS A 112 21.90 -1.12 -9.92
N ILE A 113 21.24 -2.18 -9.45
CA ILE A 113 19.92 -2.06 -8.82
C ILE A 113 20.05 -1.44 -7.44
N ASP A 114 21.09 -1.84 -6.72
CA ASP A 114 21.45 -1.19 -5.48
C ASP A 114 21.73 0.29 -5.66
N GLU A 115 22.59 0.66 -6.61
CA GLU A 115 22.93 2.05 -6.88
C GLU A 115 21.69 2.91 -7.19
N LEU A 116 20.77 2.38 -8.00
CA LEU A 116 19.52 3.07 -8.36
C LEU A 116 18.62 3.29 -7.16
N ALA A 117 18.42 2.26 -6.34
CA ALA A 117 17.53 2.34 -5.19
C ALA A 117 18.14 3.09 -4.01
N ASP A 118 19.46 2.99 -3.80
CA ASP A 118 20.16 3.70 -2.74
C ASP A 118 20.15 5.23 -2.96
N GLY A 119 20.03 5.65 -4.23
CA GLY A 119 19.84 7.04 -4.64
C GLY A 119 18.42 7.60 -4.46
N VAL A 120 17.45 6.79 -4.03
CA VAL A 120 16.11 7.30 -3.68
C VAL A 120 16.19 8.07 -2.37
N THR A 121 15.61 9.27 -2.35
CA THR A 121 15.57 10.11 -1.15
C THR A 121 14.86 9.39 -0.02
N ARG A 122 15.28 9.61 1.22
CA ARG A 122 14.72 9.01 2.43
C ARG A 122 14.27 10.11 3.40
N PRO A 123 13.31 9.83 4.30
CA PRO A 123 12.98 10.79 5.35
C PRO A 123 14.21 11.08 6.22
N THR A 124 14.28 12.30 6.75
CA THR A 124 15.28 12.65 7.74
C THR A 124 15.12 11.74 8.95
N LYS A 125 16.24 11.20 9.45
CA LYS A 125 16.25 10.38 10.65
C LYS A 125 15.57 11.10 11.80
N GLU A 126 14.64 10.42 12.42
CA GLU A 126 13.76 10.96 13.44
C GLU A 126 14.49 11.05 14.79
N TYR A 127 14.12 12.05 15.59
CA TYR A 127 14.70 12.29 16.92
C TYR A 127 14.00 11.51 18.04
N THR A 128 12.84 10.92 17.75
CA THR A 128 12.01 10.16 18.69
C THR A 128 11.63 8.82 18.07
N ASP A 129 11.22 7.89 18.93
CA ASP A 129 10.52 6.69 18.50
C ASP A 129 9.17 7.08 17.89
N MET A 130 9.02 6.81 16.59
CA MET A 130 7.84 7.16 15.81
C MET A 130 6.69 6.16 15.99
N THR A 131 6.90 5.04 16.69
CA THR A 131 5.80 4.15 17.08
C THR A 131 4.91 4.78 18.15
N PHE A 132 5.44 5.76 18.90
CA PHE A 132 4.77 6.33 20.08
C PHE A 132 4.24 5.28 21.06
N GLY A 133 4.86 4.09 21.11
CA GLY A 133 4.42 2.97 21.94
C GLY A 133 3.20 2.21 21.43
N MET A 134 2.74 2.46 20.19
CA MET A 134 1.56 1.83 19.59
C MET A 134 1.84 0.47 18.94
N GLY A 135 3.08 -0.02 19.02
CA GLY A 135 3.52 -1.27 18.40
C GLY A 135 4.45 -1.05 17.22
N HIS A 136 5.21 -2.09 16.88
CA HIS A 136 6.22 -2.06 15.81
C HIS A 136 6.10 -3.30 14.92
N ASP A 137 6.41 -4.49 15.46
CA ASP A 137 6.48 -5.71 14.66
C ASP A 137 5.09 -6.22 14.26
N GLY A 138 4.83 -6.27 12.97
CA GLY A 138 3.53 -6.58 12.37
C GLY A 138 2.51 -5.46 12.51
N PHE A 139 2.90 -4.27 13.00
CA PHE A 139 2.04 -3.10 13.08
C PHE A 139 2.21 -2.23 11.84
N PRO A 140 1.14 -1.57 11.38
CA PRO A 140 1.24 -0.64 10.28
C PRO A 140 2.12 0.55 10.67
N VAL A 141 2.89 1.04 9.71
CA VAL A 141 3.72 2.23 9.95
C VAL A 141 2.85 3.48 10.03
N ILE A 142 3.07 4.27 11.08
CA ILE A 142 2.40 5.55 11.32
C ILE A 142 3.35 6.73 11.12
N CYS A 143 2.79 7.95 11.16
CA CYS A 143 3.52 9.20 11.15
C CYS A 143 4.35 9.43 9.87
N MET A 144 3.87 8.93 8.73
CA MET A 144 4.46 9.18 7.42
C MET A 144 3.75 10.33 6.69
N THR A 145 4.52 11.12 5.95
CA THR A 145 3.96 12.03 4.95
C THR A 145 3.63 11.26 3.68
N GLN A 146 2.68 11.76 2.88
CA GLN A 146 2.41 11.18 1.56
C GLN A 146 3.65 11.21 0.66
N LEU A 147 4.51 12.25 0.75
CA LEU A 147 5.76 12.28 0.00
C LEU A 147 6.66 11.10 0.38
N SER A 148 6.80 10.80 1.67
CA SER A 148 7.56 9.64 2.13
C SER A 148 6.98 8.33 1.58
N ALA A 149 5.65 8.19 1.59
CA ALA A 149 4.98 7.01 1.02
C ALA A 149 5.27 6.85 -0.48
N LYS A 150 5.24 7.94 -1.26
CA LYS A 150 5.61 7.93 -2.69
C LYS A 150 7.07 7.57 -2.92
N MET A 151 7.99 8.10 -2.11
CA MET A 151 9.41 7.80 -2.21
C MET A 151 9.70 6.35 -1.80
N TYR A 152 8.95 5.81 -0.83
CA TYR A 152 8.99 4.39 -0.52
C TYR A 152 8.57 3.53 -1.71
N CYS A 153 7.46 3.86 -2.39
CA CYS A 153 7.05 3.18 -3.61
C CYS A 153 8.10 3.27 -4.71
N GLU A 154 8.76 4.43 -4.89
CA GLU A 154 9.85 4.58 -5.86
C GLU A 154 11.05 3.69 -5.51
N TRP A 155 11.46 3.68 -4.24
CA TRP A 155 12.54 2.81 -3.76
C TRP A 155 12.20 1.33 -3.98
N LEU A 156 10.99 0.93 -3.61
CA LEU A 156 10.51 -0.44 -3.76
C LEU A 156 10.52 -0.84 -5.23
N SER A 157 10.13 0.08 -6.11
CA SER A 157 10.12 -0.13 -7.54
C SER A 157 11.52 -0.38 -8.09
N LYS A 158 12.50 0.44 -7.67
CA LYS A 158 13.89 0.26 -8.09
C LYS A 158 14.49 -1.01 -7.52
N LYS A 159 14.22 -1.35 -6.25
CA LYS A 159 14.75 -2.57 -5.63
C LYS A 159 14.25 -3.85 -6.26
N THR A 160 13.02 -3.84 -6.79
CA THR A 160 12.37 -5.06 -7.28
C THR A 160 12.26 -5.14 -8.81
N GLY A 161 12.51 -4.03 -9.50
CA GLY A 161 12.26 -3.91 -10.94
C GLY A 161 10.78 -3.97 -11.33
N GLN A 162 9.87 -3.82 -10.36
CA GLN A 162 8.43 -3.69 -10.59
C GLN A 162 7.97 -2.25 -10.35
N TYR A 163 6.83 -1.86 -10.89
CA TYR A 163 6.30 -0.51 -10.64
C TYR A 163 5.29 -0.54 -9.49
N TYR A 164 5.59 0.19 -8.42
CA TYR A 164 4.71 0.41 -7.28
C TYR A 164 4.35 1.89 -7.16
N ARG A 165 3.15 2.15 -6.67
CA ARG A 165 2.62 3.48 -6.38
C ARG A 165 1.54 3.39 -5.31
N LEU A 166 1.16 4.54 -4.75
CA LEU A 166 -0.09 4.67 -4.01
C LEU A 166 -1.28 4.35 -4.92
N PRO A 167 -2.37 3.75 -4.38
CA PRO A 167 -3.60 3.61 -5.11
C PRO A 167 -4.19 4.99 -5.42
N THR A 168 -4.97 5.08 -6.48
CA THR A 168 -5.92 6.19 -6.64
C THR A 168 -7.05 6.03 -5.63
N GLU A 169 -7.75 7.12 -5.32
CA GLU A 169 -8.93 7.08 -4.45
C GLU A 169 -9.99 6.10 -5.00
N ALA A 170 -10.20 6.11 -6.32
CA ALA A 170 -11.13 5.19 -6.95
C ALA A 170 -10.70 3.72 -6.91
N GLU A 171 -9.41 3.43 -7.07
CA GLU A 171 -8.87 2.07 -6.87
C GLU A 171 -9.02 1.62 -5.42
N TRP A 172 -8.78 2.52 -4.47
CA TRP A 172 -8.91 2.24 -3.04
C TRP A 172 -10.37 1.95 -2.67
N GLU A 173 -11.33 2.78 -3.09
CA GLU A 173 -12.76 2.56 -2.80
C GLU A 173 -13.26 1.28 -3.48
N TYR A 174 -12.88 1.05 -4.74
CA TYR A 174 -13.23 -0.17 -5.46
C TYR A 174 -12.76 -1.44 -4.72
N ALA A 175 -11.50 -1.42 -4.28
CA ALA A 175 -10.90 -2.52 -3.55
C ALA A 175 -11.49 -2.67 -2.14
N CYS A 176 -11.82 -1.57 -1.45
CA CYS A 176 -12.48 -1.55 -0.16
C CYS A 176 -13.84 -2.24 -0.24
N ARG A 177 -14.67 -1.84 -1.21
CA ARG A 177 -16.02 -2.40 -1.45
C ARG A 177 -15.98 -3.88 -1.83
N ALA A 178 -14.96 -4.32 -2.56
CA ALA A 178 -14.79 -5.71 -3.01
C ALA A 178 -16.06 -6.32 -3.64
N GLY A 179 -16.78 -5.51 -4.44
CA GLY A 179 -18.01 -5.90 -5.13
C GLY A 179 -19.32 -5.62 -4.39
N THR A 180 -19.29 -5.14 -3.14
CA THR A 180 -20.52 -4.69 -2.45
C THR A 180 -20.94 -3.29 -2.90
N GLN A 181 -22.22 -2.98 -2.69
CA GLN A 181 -22.81 -1.64 -2.88
C GLN A 181 -23.32 -1.07 -1.54
N THR A 182 -22.90 -1.67 -0.44
CA THR A 182 -23.29 -1.29 0.93
C THR A 182 -22.25 -0.38 1.56
N SER A 183 -22.56 0.19 2.72
CA SER A 183 -21.67 1.08 3.46
C SER A 183 -20.38 0.37 3.91
N TYR A 184 -20.42 -0.95 4.12
CA TYR A 184 -19.25 -1.77 4.41
C TYR A 184 -19.06 -2.92 3.41
N CYS A 185 -17.85 -3.46 3.34
CA CYS A 185 -17.49 -4.62 2.51
C CYS A 185 -18.18 -5.93 2.94
N PHE A 186 -18.77 -5.94 4.14
CA PHE A 186 -19.49 -7.07 4.73
C PHE A 186 -21.01 -6.86 4.81
N GLY A 187 -21.53 -5.76 4.26
CA GLY A 187 -22.96 -5.42 4.28
C GLY A 187 -23.23 -4.06 4.92
N ALA A 188 -24.48 -3.84 5.36
CA ALA A 188 -24.91 -2.58 5.96
C ALA A 188 -25.20 -2.67 7.48
N ASP A 189 -24.92 -3.83 8.10
CA ASP A 189 -25.13 -4.02 9.54
C ASP A 189 -23.88 -3.59 10.32
N PRO A 190 -23.88 -2.45 11.02
CA PRO A 190 -22.72 -1.95 11.75
C PRO A 190 -22.34 -2.83 12.95
N SER A 191 -23.22 -3.73 13.41
CA SER A 191 -22.89 -4.64 14.53
C SER A 191 -21.76 -5.61 14.19
N LEU A 192 -21.52 -5.86 12.89
CA LEU A 192 -20.43 -6.69 12.39
C LEU A 192 -19.09 -5.94 12.29
N LEU A 193 -19.06 -4.61 12.45
CA LEU A 193 -17.85 -3.80 12.24
C LEU A 193 -16.66 -4.28 13.09
N GLY A 194 -16.91 -4.70 14.32
CA GLY A 194 -15.86 -5.23 15.21
C GLY A 194 -15.20 -6.53 14.76
N GLU A 195 -15.77 -7.22 13.77
CA GLU A 195 -15.17 -8.43 13.16
C GLU A 195 -14.24 -8.10 11.98
N TYR A 196 -14.28 -6.87 11.47
CA TYR A 196 -13.60 -6.44 10.24
C TYR A 196 -12.68 -5.22 10.42
N ALA A 197 -12.90 -4.39 11.44
CA ALA A 197 -12.18 -3.15 11.63
C ALA A 197 -11.76 -2.89 13.08
N TRP A 198 -10.59 -2.26 13.23
CA TRP A 198 -10.17 -1.60 14.46
C TRP A 198 -10.59 -0.13 14.41
N TYR A 199 -11.42 0.29 15.34
CA TYR A 199 -11.98 1.63 15.42
C TYR A 199 -12.07 2.08 16.88
N ASN A 200 -12.52 3.31 17.12
CA ASN A 200 -12.47 3.96 18.43
C ASN A 200 -12.97 3.07 19.61
N LEU A 201 -14.01 2.24 19.39
CA LEU A 201 -14.60 1.44 20.47
C LEU A 201 -13.84 0.15 20.80
N ASN A 202 -13.01 -0.38 19.89
CA ASN A 202 -12.31 -1.66 20.09
C ASN A 202 -10.77 -1.59 19.93
N SER A 203 -10.21 -0.45 19.51
CA SER A 203 -8.77 -0.32 19.25
C SER A 203 -7.93 -0.01 20.49
N GLU A 204 -8.56 0.31 21.63
CA GLU A 204 -7.90 0.76 22.86
C GLU A 204 -6.99 2.00 22.66
N ASN A 205 -7.38 2.89 21.73
CA ASN A 205 -6.63 4.09 21.32
C ASN A 205 -5.20 3.79 20.81
N GLN A 206 -5.02 2.62 20.19
CA GLN A 206 -3.75 2.19 19.59
C GLN A 206 -4.00 1.62 18.21
N THR A 207 -2.98 1.67 17.36
CA THR A 207 -2.93 0.80 16.18
C THR A 207 -2.89 -0.65 16.63
N GLN A 208 -3.35 -1.52 15.75
CA GLN A 208 -3.29 -2.95 15.96
C GLN A 208 -2.41 -3.58 14.88
N SER A 209 -1.79 -4.71 15.19
CA SER A 209 -1.04 -5.45 14.18
C SER A 209 -1.97 -5.81 13.02
N VAL A 210 -1.47 -5.71 11.79
CA VAL A 210 -2.25 -5.96 10.58
C VAL A 210 -2.83 -7.38 10.56
N ALA A 211 -3.92 -7.56 9.82
CA ALA A 211 -4.51 -8.87 9.55
C ALA A 211 -5.00 -9.66 10.78
N ARG A 212 -5.47 -8.96 11.82
CA ARG A 212 -6.06 -9.58 13.02
C ARG A 212 -7.57 -9.82 12.94
N LEU A 213 -8.24 -9.12 12.04
CA LEU A 213 -9.68 -9.21 11.80
C LEU A 213 -9.96 -9.84 10.44
N LYS A 214 -11.24 -9.95 10.06
CA LYS A 214 -11.63 -10.60 8.79
C LYS A 214 -11.28 -9.72 7.59
N PRO A 215 -10.80 -10.32 6.49
CA PRO A 215 -10.62 -9.60 5.23
C PRO A 215 -11.95 -9.39 4.51
N ASN A 216 -11.94 -8.50 3.51
CA ASN A 216 -13.03 -8.37 2.55
C ASN A 216 -13.01 -9.51 1.50
N ALA A 217 -13.94 -9.47 0.54
CA ALA A 217 -14.09 -10.52 -0.48
C ALA A 217 -12.89 -10.65 -1.45
N PHE A 218 -12.04 -9.61 -1.57
CA PHE A 218 -10.79 -9.66 -2.32
C PHE A 218 -9.60 -10.15 -1.49
N GLY A 219 -9.78 -10.38 -0.18
CA GLY A 219 -8.73 -10.83 0.71
C GLY A 219 -7.88 -9.71 1.32
N LEU A 220 -8.30 -8.45 1.15
CA LEU A 220 -7.66 -7.28 1.74
C LEU A 220 -8.13 -7.09 3.18
N TYR A 221 -7.21 -6.71 4.06
CA TYR A 221 -7.47 -6.51 5.48
C TYR A 221 -7.51 -5.03 5.84
N ASP A 222 -8.12 -4.72 6.97
CA ASP A 222 -8.05 -3.40 7.63
C ASP A 222 -8.66 -2.22 6.81
N MET A 223 -9.28 -2.47 5.66
CA MET A 223 -9.92 -1.47 4.77
C MET A 223 -10.99 -0.55 5.39
N HIS A 224 -11.44 -0.83 6.62
CA HIS A 224 -12.46 -0.06 7.34
C HIS A 224 -11.98 0.47 8.71
N GLY A 225 -10.67 0.41 9.01
CA GLY A 225 -10.13 0.87 10.29
C GLY A 225 -8.62 0.69 10.40
N ASN A 226 -8.13 0.62 11.64
CA ASN A 226 -6.72 0.67 12.01
C ASN A 226 -6.09 2.05 11.74
N LEU A 227 -5.81 2.40 10.48
CA LEU A 227 -5.31 3.70 10.09
C LEU A 227 -6.07 4.32 8.92
N TRP A 228 -5.75 5.58 8.67
CA TRP A 228 -6.04 6.23 7.40
C TRP A 228 -4.93 5.89 6.40
N GLU A 229 -5.31 5.66 5.15
CA GLU A 229 -4.40 5.24 4.09
C GLU A 229 -4.27 6.32 3.01
N TRP A 230 -3.02 6.67 2.68
CA TRP A 230 -2.75 7.71 1.67
C TRP A 230 -3.08 7.22 0.25
N CYS A 231 -3.95 7.98 -0.46
CA CYS A 231 -4.16 7.82 -1.90
C CYS A 231 -3.28 8.79 -2.72
N LEU A 232 -3.21 8.59 -4.03
CA LEU A 232 -2.40 9.41 -4.95
C LEU A 232 -3.02 10.79 -5.20
N ASP A 233 -4.34 10.84 -5.21
CA ASP A 233 -5.18 11.94 -5.64
C ASP A 233 -4.95 13.20 -4.81
N TRP A 234 -5.29 14.34 -5.42
CA TRP A 234 -5.58 15.55 -4.66
C TRP A 234 -7.05 15.53 -4.30
N PHE A 235 -7.38 15.96 -3.08
CA PHE A 235 -8.78 16.06 -2.66
C PHE A 235 -9.55 17.04 -3.56
N GLN A 236 -10.76 16.63 -3.92
CA GLN A 236 -11.77 17.46 -4.57
C GLN A 236 -13.15 17.06 -4.08
N SER A 237 -14.06 18.04 -3.99
CA SER A 237 -15.42 17.79 -3.49
C SER A 237 -16.32 17.03 -4.46
N GLU A 238 -15.97 17.00 -5.75
CA GLU A 238 -16.70 16.25 -6.77
C GLU A 238 -15.89 15.01 -7.15
N LEU A 239 -16.46 13.83 -7.01
CA LEU A 239 -15.72 12.59 -7.28
C LEU A 239 -15.44 12.40 -8.80
N PRO A 240 -14.23 11.97 -9.18
CA PRO A 240 -13.84 11.86 -10.58
C PRO A 240 -14.42 10.60 -11.24
N GLY A 241 -15.25 10.78 -12.26
CA GLY A 241 -15.77 9.66 -13.07
C GLY A 241 -14.85 9.21 -14.21
N GLY A 242 -15.20 8.09 -14.84
CA GLY A 242 -14.57 7.62 -16.07
C GLY A 242 -13.79 6.31 -15.90
N ARG A 243 -12.69 6.18 -16.67
CA ARG A 243 -11.81 5.00 -16.66
C ARG A 243 -10.51 5.35 -15.94
N ASP A 244 -10.18 4.61 -14.89
CA ASP A 244 -9.00 4.78 -14.03
C ASP A 244 -8.75 6.25 -13.65
N PRO A 245 -9.73 6.93 -13.01
CA PRO A 245 -9.57 8.32 -12.63
C PRO A 245 -8.41 8.47 -11.64
N SER A 246 -7.62 9.53 -11.80
CA SER A 246 -6.45 9.84 -10.97
C SER A 246 -6.59 11.17 -10.22
N GLY A 247 -7.82 11.63 -10.05
CA GLY A 247 -8.12 12.92 -9.42
C GLY A 247 -7.62 14.12 -10.23
N PRO A 248 -7.69 15.33 -9.64
CA PRO A 248 -7.23 16.53 -10.31
C PRO A 248 -5.70 16.61 -10.30
N ALA A 249 -5.12 17.34 -11.25
CA ALA A 249 -3.67 17.47 -11.36
C ALA A 249 -3.04 18.26 -10.18
N GLN A 250 -3.81 19.11 -9.51
CA GLN A 250 -3.38 20.03 -8.45
C GLN A 250 -4.50 20.19 -7.41
N GLY A 251 -4.13 20.50 -6.16
CA GLY A 251 -5.06 20.75 -5.06
C GLY A 251 -4.35 21.30 -3.83
N GLU A 252 -5.11 21.59 -2.78
CA GLU A 252 -4.58 22.11 -1.51
C GLU A 252 -4.45 21.02 -0.43
N GLN A 253 -5.24 19.96 -0.55
CA GLN A 253 -5.32 18.85 0.40
C GLN A 253 -5.17 17.52 -0.34
N ARG A 254 -4.57 16.56 0.35
CA ARG A 254 -4.39 15.17 -0.08
C ARG A 254 -4.70 14.30 1.12
#